data_AF-A0AAE1FGT1-F1
#
_entry.id   AF-A0AAE1FGT1-F1
#
_cell.length_a   1.000
_cell.length_b   1.000
_cell.length_c   1.000
_cell.angle_alpha   90.00
_cell.angle_beta   90.00
_cell.angle_gamma   90.00
#
_symmetry.space_group_name_H-M   'P 1'
#
loop_
_entity.id
_entity.type
_entity.pdbx_description
1 polymer ?
#
loop_
_entity_poly.entity_id
_entity_poly.type
_entity_poly.pdbx_seq_one_letter_code
_entity_poly.pdbx_strand_id
1 'polypeptide(L)'
;MLLKVCVVAVVLGLTLARPDPSLYKHHHGRGGHYRPQPYSFSYGVQDRYSGQNFGRQESSDGKTVLGAYSVDLPDGRKQTVNYRADPYSGFQADVSYTGHSHGHGSHHY
;
A
#
# COMPACT_ATOMS: atom_id res chain seq x y z
N MET A 1 -17.78 -16.26 28.30
CA MET A 1 -18.50 -15.14 27.65
C MET A 1 -17.50 -14.29 26.87
N LEU A 2 -17.73 -14.23 25.54
CA LEU A 2 -17.20 -13.33 24.51
C LEU A 2 -15.67 -13.12 24.34
N LEU A 3 -15.08 -14.06 23.61
CA LEU A 3 -13.82 -13.97 22.88
C LEU A 3 -13.92 -12.92 21.74
N LYS A 4 -13.09 -11.87 21.75
CA LYS A 4 -12.89 -10.97 20.59
C LYS A 4 -11.52 -11.23 19.97
N VAL A 5 -11.45 -12.30 19.19
CA VAL A 5 -10.39 -12.51 18.20
C VAL A 5 -10.75 -11.69 16.97
N CYS A 6 -10.09 -10.55 16.79
CA CYS A 6 -10.14 -9.80 15.53
C CYS A 6 -8.85 -10.08 14.75
N VAL A 7 -8.73 -11.31 14.23
CA VAL A 7 -7.81 -11.59 13.12
C VAL A 7 -8.44 -10.96 11.89
N VAL A 8 -8.05 -9.72 11.59
CA VAL A 8 -8.40 -9.11 10.32
C VAL A 8 -7.30 -9.47 9.33
N ALA A 9 -7.32 -10.73 8.89
CA ALA A 9 -6.69 -11.11 7.64
C ALA A 9 -7.58 -10.55 6.53
N VAL A 10 -7.28 -9.33 6.07
CA VAL A 10 -7.85 -8.83 4.80
C VAL A 10 -7.14 -9.60 3.69
N VAL A 11 -7.63 -10.81 3.42
CA VAL A 11 -7.49 -11.40 2.09
C VAL A 11 -8.35 -10.54 1.18
N LEU A 12 -7.74 -9.52 0.57
CA LEU A 12 -8.31 -8.82 -0.57
C LEU A 12 -8.26 -9.79 -1.76
N GLY A 13 -9.21 -10.72 -1.77
CA GLY A 13 -9.67 -11.32 -3.00
C GLY A 13 -10.34 -10.22 -3.81
N LEU A 14 -9.54 -9.51 -4.63
CA LEU A 14 -10.11 -8.79 -5.76
C LEU A 14 -10.67 -9.87 -6.69
N THR A 15 -11.97 -10.12 -6.54
CA THR A 15 -12.78 -10.71 -7.58
C THR A 15 -12.54 -9.85 -8.81
N LEU A 16 -11.84 -10.42 -9.80
CA LEU A 16 -11.72 -9.83 -11.11
C LEU A 16 -13.14 -9.70 -11.65
N ALA A 17 -13.76 -8.53 -11.50
CA ALA A 17 -14.51 -7.99 -12.62
C ALA A 17 -13.52 -8.05 -13.77
N ARG A 18 -13.56 -9.14 -14.55
CA ARG A 18 -12.79 -9.25 -15.78
C ARG A 18 -13.27 -8.04 -16.57
N PRO A 19 -12.45 -6.99 -16.77
CA PRO A 19 -12.88 -5.91 -17.62
C PRO A 19 -13.23 -6.58 -18.94
N ASP A 20 -14.50 -6.48 -19.35
CA ASP A 20 -14.90 -6.92 -20.67
C ASP A 20 -13.97 -6.17 -21.64
N PRO A 21 -13.07 -6.87 -22.34
CA PRO A 21 -12.09 -6.21 -23.20
C PRO A 21 -12.79 -5.43 -24.32
N SER A 22 -14.09 -5.67 -24.57
CA SER A 22 -14.86 -4.94 -25.57
C SER A 22 -15.21 -3.50 -25.17
N LEU A 23 -15.10 -3.13 -23.88
CA LEU A 23 -15.41 -1.77 -23.42
C LEU A 23 -14.19 -0.86 -23.22
N TYR A 24 -12.99 -1.34 -23.51
CA TYR A 24 -11.87 -0.44 -23.82
C TYR A 24 -11.95 -0.08 -25.30
N LYS A 25 -12.68 1.00 -25.57
CA LYS A 25 -12.72 1.61 -26.90
C LYS A 25 -11.30 2.06 -27.26
N HIS A 26 -10.58 1.21 -27.97
CA HIS A 26 -9.24 1.49 -28.44
C HIS A 26 -9.35 2.55 -29.53
N HIS A 27 -9.17 3.81 -29.14
CA HIS A 27 -9.00 4.89 -30.10
C HIS A 27 -7.67 4.65 -30.83
N HIS A 28 -7.74 4.00 -32.00
CA HIS A 28 -6.65 3.98 -32.98
C HIS A 28 -6.56 5.37 -33.64
N GLY A 29 -6.13 6.36 -32.85
CA GLY A 29 -5.54 7.58 -33.37
C GLY A 29 -4.09 7.29 -33.74
N ARG A 30 -3.61 7.83 -34.88
CA ARG A 30 -2.24 7.77 -35.40
C ARG A 30 -1.19 7.50 -34.31
N GLY A 31 -0.48 6.38 -34.45
CA GLY A 31 0.43 5.82 -33.46
C GLY A 31 1.53 6.78 -32.99
N GLY A 32 1.39 7.24 -31.76
CA GLY A 32 2.53 7.56 -30.90
C GLY A 32 2.61 6.47 -29.84
N HIS A 33 3.70 5.70 -29.83
CA HIS A 33 4.03 4.85 -28.68
C HIS A 33 4.28 5.77 -27.49
N TYR A 34 3.26 6.01 -26.66
CA TYR A 34 3.46 6.72 -25.40
C TYR A 34 4.26 5.82 -24.47
N ARG A 35 5.55 6.10 -24.38
CA ARG A 35 6.43 5.49 -23.37
C ARG A 35 5.96 5.95 -21.99
N PRO A 36 6.03 5.09 -20.96
CA PRO A 36 5.75 5.53 -19.60
C PRO A 36 6.62 6.74 -19.26
N GLN A 37 6.01 7.78 -18.72
CA GLN A 37 6.70 9.01 -18.35
C GLN A 37 7.05 9.00 -16.86
N PRO A 38 8.14 9.67 -16.46
CA PRO A 38 8.43 9.87 -15.06
C PRO A 38 7.30 10.57 -14.31
N TYR A 39 7.09 10.19 -13.05
CA TYR A 39 6.14 10.84 -12.17
C TYR A 39 6.67 10.83 -10.73
N SER A 40 6.08 11.69 -9.90
CA SER A 40 6.27 11.65 -8.45
C SER A 40 5.02 12.17 -7.77
N PHE A 41 4.62 11.52 -6.68
CA PHE A 41 3.53 11.99 -5.84
C PHE A 41 3.79 11.66 -4.37
N SER A 42 3.10 12.40 -3.50
CA SER A 42 3.02 12.05 -2.08
C SER A 42 1.69 12.51 -1.50
N TYR A 43 1.21 11.80 -0.49
CA TYR A 43 0.06 12.19 0.31
C TYR A 43 0.20 11.65 1.73
N GLY A 44 -0.51 12.26 2.68
CA GLY A 44 -0.54 11.78 4.04
C GLY A 44 -1.70 12.36 4.84
N VAL A 45 -2.02 11.68 5.93
CA VAL A 45 -3.00 12.11 6.92
C VAL A 45 -2.31 12.12 8.28
N GLN A 46 -2.51 13.20 9.01
CA GLN A 46 -2.14 13.33 10.40
C GLN A 46 -3.33 13.91 11.16
N ASP A 47 -4.21 13.03 11.62
CA ASP A 47 -5.42 13.41 12.34
C ASP A 47 -5.26 13.09 13.83
N ARG A 48 -5.14 14.15 14.64
CA ARG A 48 -5.01 14.04 16.09
C ARG A 48 -6.30 13.57 16.77
N TYR A 49 -7.47 13.83 16.18
CA TYR A 49 -8.74 13.48 16.79
C TYR A 49 -9.01 11.98 16.68
N SER A 50 -8.90 11.41 15.48
CA SER A 50 -9.05 9.97 15.27
C SER A 50 -7.81 9.15 15.63
N GLY A 51 -6.65 9.80 15.79
CA GLY A 51 -5.36 9.14 15.98
C GLY A 51 -4.76 8.56 14.69
N GLN A 52 -5.37 8.82 13.53
CA GLN A 52 -4.93 8.28 12.26
C GLN A 52 -3.69 9.02 11.75
N ASN A 53 -2.63 8.26 11.50
CA ASN A 53 -1.39 8.77 10.94
C ASN A 53 -0.85 7.78 9.91
N PHE A 54 -0.89 8.19 8.64
CA PHE A 54 -0.38 7.39 7.53
C PHE A 54 0.08 8.28 6.39
N GLY A 55 0.94 7.75 5.53
CA GLY A 55 1.43 8.47 4.37
C GLY A 55 2.02 7.57 3.31
N ARG A 56 2.01 8.05 2.07
CA ARG A 56 2.61 7.39 0.92
C ARG A 56 3.41 8.39 0.11
N GLN A 57 4.54 7.94 -0.41
CA GLN A 57 5.28 8.63 -1.46
C GLN A 57 5.72 7.62 -2.50
N GLU A 58 5.72 8.02 -3.77
CA GLU A 58 6.16 7.18 -4.87
C GLU A 58 6.69 8.02 -6.02
N SER A 59 7.71 7.51 -6.68
CA SER A 59 8.26 8.07 -7.90
C SER A 59 8.54 6.97 -8.91
N SER A 60 8.46 7.33 -10.19
CA SER A 60 8.94 6.48 -11.27
C SER A 60 9.76 7.28 -12.26
N ASP A 61 10.77 6.64 -12.83
CA ASP A 61 11.54 7.14 -13.98
C ASP A 61 10.96 6.68 -15.33
N GLY A 62 9.78 6.05 -15.32
CA GLY A 62 9.15 5.43 -16.49
C GLY A 62 9.60 3.98 -16.75
N LYS A 63 10.47 3.42 -15.91
CA LYS A 63 10.87 1.99 -15.95
C LYS A 63 10.81 1.35 -14.57
N THR A 64 11.37 2.02 -13.57
CA THR A 64 11.42 1.61 -12.18
C THR A 64 10.47 2.47 -11.38
N VAL A 65 9.77 1.86 -10.43
CA VAL A 65 8.99 2.55 -9.40
C VAL A 65 9.70 2.37 -8.07
N LEU A 66 9.84 3.45 -7.32
CA LEU A 66 10.32 3.45 -5.93
C LEU A 66 9.29 4.16 -5.07
N GLY A 67 8.88 3.55 -3.96
CA GLY A 67 7.95 4.19 -3.06
C GLY A 67 8.02 3.65 -1.65
N ALA A 68 7.32 4.36 -0.77
CA ALA A 68 7.16 3.98 0.61
C ALA A 68 5.73 4.27 1.09
N TYR A 69 5.19 3.39 1.93
CA TYR A 69 3.96 3.61 2.68
C TYR A 69 4.24 3.44 4.18
N SER A 70 3.64 4.28 5.02
CA SER A 70 3.74 4.17 6.47
C SER A 70 2.37 4.32 7.14
N VAL A 71 2.19 3.59 8.24
CA VAL A 71 0.98 3.62 9.08
C VAL A 71 1.35 3.41 10.54
N ASP A 72 0.78 4.24 11.42
CA ASP A 72 0.84 4.02 12.87
C ASP A 72 -0.16 2.92 13.24
N LEU A 73 0.31 1.88 13.91
CA LEU A 73 -0.47 0.71 14.30
C LEU A 73 -1.07 0.88 15.70
N PRO A 74 -2.20 0.22 15.99
CA PRO A 74 -2.82 0.27 17.33
C PRO A 74 -1.94 -0.26 18.47
N ASP A 75 -0.91 -1.05 18.17
CA ASP A 75 0.05 -1.55 19.16
C ASP A 75 1.16 -0.55 19.52
N GLY A 76 1.11 0.67 18.97
CA GLY A 76 2.09 1.72 19.21
C GLY A 76 3.31 1.68 18.29
N ARG A 77 3.41 0.71 17.38
CA ARG A 77 4.47 0.67 16.37
C ARG A 77 4.09 1.45 15.12
N LYS A 78 5.07 1.98 14.40
CA LYS A 78 4.92 2.42 13.02
C LYS A 78 5.40 1.33 12.07
N GLN A 79 4.51 0.87 11.20
CA GLN A 79 4.86 0.02 10.07
C GLN A 79 5.31 0.91 8.91
N THR A 80 6.43 0.56 8.29
CA THR A 80 6.92 1.18 7.06
C THR A 80 7.20 0.10 6.02
N VAL A 81 6.63 0.26 4.83
CA VAL A 81 6.84 -0.60 3.67
C VAL A 81 7.60 0.20 2.63
N ASN A 82 8.85 -0.16 2.35
CA ASN A 82 9.63 0.37 1.24
C ASN A 82 9.51 -0.60 0.08
N TYR A 83 9.24 -0.12 -1.13
CA TYR A 83 9.04 -0.99 -2.28
C TYR A 83 9.70 -0.47 -3.55
N ARG A 84 10.05 -1.43 -4.41
CA ARG A 84 10.61 -1.23 -5.74
C ARG A 84 9.87 -2.12 -6.74
N ALA A 85 9.55 -1.59 -7.91
CA ALA A 85 9.05 -2.38 -9.02
C ALA A 85 9.85 -2.11 -10.27
N ASP A 86 10.32 -3.15 -10.97
CA ASP A 86 11.02 -3.02 -12.24
C ASP A 86 10.71 -4.19 -13.19
N PRO A 87 10.99 -4.08 -14.50
CA PRO A 87 10.62 -5.09 -15.49
C PRO A 87 11.34 -6.43 -15.35
N TYR A 88 12.47 -6.47 -14.63
CA TYR A 88 13.32 -7.65 -14.49
C TYR A 88 13.03 -8.40 -13.19
N SER A 89 12.95 -7.67 -12.08
CA SER A 89 12.86 -8.22 -10.73
C SER A 89 11.43 -8.23 -10.18
N GLY A 90 10.46 -7.67 -10.93
CA GLY A 90 9.08 -7.53 -10.50
C GLY A 90 8.94 -6.57 -9.32
N PHE A 91 7.87 -6.74 -8.54
CA PHE A 91 7.63 -5.98 -7.32
C PHE A 91 8.33 -6.64 -6.12
N GLN A 92 9.06 -5.85 -5.35
CA GLN A 92 9.75 -6.25 -4.12
C GLN A 92 9.48 -5.22 -3.03
N ALA A 93 9.34 -5.68 -1.80
CA ALA A 93 9.06 -4.82 -0.66
C ALA A 93 9.74 -5.30 0.62
N ASP A 94 10.29 -4.34 1.36
CA ASP A 94 10.83 -4.52 2.69
C ASP A 94 9.88 -3.89 3.70
N VAL A 95 9.43 -4.69 4.67
CA VAL A 95 8.53 -4.25 5.73
C VAL A 95 9.32 -4.13 7.03
N SER A 96 9.25 -2.97 7.66
CA SER A 96 9.89 -2.68 8.94
C SER A 96 8.88 -2.14 9.95
N TYR A 97 9.19 -2.34 11.22
CA TYR A 97 8.40 -1.85 12.34
C TYR A 97 9.32 -1.06 13.27
N THR A 98 8.90 0.14 13.64
CA THR A 98 9.61 0.99 14.60
C THR A 98 8.70 1.31 15.78
N GLY A 99 9.26 1.54 16.97
CA GLY A 99 8.50 1.73 18.21
C GLY A 99 8.35 0.46 19.04
N HIS A 100 7.72 0.59 20.21
CA HIS A 100 7.51 -0.52 21.14
C HIS A 100 6.09 -1.06 20.97
N SER A 101 5.98 -2.38 20.81
CA SER A 101 4.66 -3.01 20.86
C SER A 101 4.15 -2.98 22.30
N HIS A 102 3.02 -2.32 22.53
CA HIS A 102 2.25 -2.51 23.75
C HIS A 102 1.59 -3.88 23.68
N GLY A 103 2.29 -4.89 24.21
CA GLY A 103 1.73 -6.23 24.39
C GLY A 103 0.46 -6.13 25.23
N HIS A 104 -0.61 -6.77 24.77
CA HIS A 104 -1.84 -6.90 25.54
C HIS A 104 -1.48 -7.62 26.84
N GLY A 105 -1.47 -6.91 27.96
CA GLY A 105 -1.21 -7.49 29.27
C GLY A 105 -2.17 -8.66 29.47
N SER A 106 -1.60 -9.85 29.65
CA SER A 106 -2.34 -11.04 30.08
C SER A 106 -3.06 -10.67 31.38
N HIS A 107 -4.37 -10.48 31.31
CA HIS A 107 -5.22 -10.46 32.49
C HIS A 107 -5.11 -11.85 33.12
N HIS A 108 -4.20 -12.00 34.07
CA HIS A 108 -4.24 -13.09 35.04
C HIS A 108 -5.55 -12.93 35.82
N TYR A 109 -6.43 -13.93 35.69
CA TYR A 109 -7.56 -14.13 36.58
C TYR A 109 -7.16 -15.13 37.66
#